data_AF-A0AAU5CCJ3-F1
#
_entry.id   AF-A0AAU5CCJ3-F1
#
_cell.length_a   1.000
_cell.length_b   1.000
_cell.length_c   1.000
_cell.angle_alpha   90.00
_cell.angle_beta   90.00
_cell.angle_gamma   90.00
#
_symmetry.space_group_name_H-M   'P 1'
#
loop_
_entity.id
_entity.type
_entity.pdbx_description
1 polymer ?
#
loop_
_entity_poly.entity_id
_entity_poly.type
_entity_poly.pdbx_seq_one_letter_code
_entity_poly.pdbx_strand_id
1 'polypeptide(L)' 'MIFETPDQAELRARLRSLREARVDEATIRIDTLCGRLMQPTTYRLSRYVAYG' A
#
# COMPACT_ATOMS: atom_id res chain seq x y z
N MET A 1 -9.58 2.97 1.59
CA MET A 1 -8.52 3.98 1.82
C MET A 1 -7.38 3.70 0.85
N ILE A 2 -6.80 4.75 0.24
CA ILE A 2 -5.70 4.63 -0.71
C ILE A 2 -4.54 5.49 -0.18
N PHE A 3 -3.33 4.97 -0.25
CA PHE A 3 -2.09 5.60 0.19
C PHE A 3 -1.03 5.39 -0.89
N GLU A 4 -0.31 6.44 -1.27
CA GLU A 4 0.68 6.40 -2.36
C GLU A 4 1.97 7.03 -1.89
N THR A 5 3.10 6.34 -2.11
CA THR A 5 4.42 6.84 -1.72
C THR A 5 5.51 6.27 -2.64
N PRO A 6 6.48 7.08 -3.10
CA PRO A 6 7.69 6.57 -3.74
C PRO A 6 8.64 5.90 -2.73
N ASP A 7 8.46 6.15 -1.43
CA ASP A 7 9.39 5.69 -0.41
C ASP A 7 9.03 4.30 0.14
N GLN A 8 9.96 3.35 -0.06
CA GLN A 8 9.75 1.96 0.38
C GLN A 8 9.80 1.80 1.91
N ALA A 9 10.49 2.67 2.64
CA ALA A 9 10.48 2.64 4.11
C ALA A 9 9.12 3.09 4.65
N GLU A 10 8.53 4.12 4.06
CA GLU A 10 7.19 4.62 4.40
C GLU A 10 6.10 3.58 4.09
N LEU A 11 6.18 2.90 2.95
CA LEU A 11 5.28 1.79 2.62
C LEU A 11 5.35 0.69 3.70
N ARG A 12 6.56 0.28 4.10
CA ARG A 12 6.76 -0.75 5.13
C ARG A 12 6.25 -0.32 6.50
N ALA A 13 6.42 0.94 6.87
CA ALA A 13 5.86 1.50 8.09
C ALA A 13 4.32 1.44 8.07
N ARG A 14 3.71 1.77 6.92
CA ARG A 14 2.25 1.69 6.74
C ARG A 14 1.73 0.26 6.83
N LEU A 15 2.40 -0.70 6.21
CA LEU A 15 2.05 -2.13 6.31
C LEU A 15 2.15 -2.65 7.74
N ARG A 16 3.18 -2.25 8.48
CA ARG A 16 3.32 -2.61 9.90
C ARG A 16 2.13 -2.09 10.71
N SER A 17 1.78 -0.82 10.53
CA SER A 17 0.65 -0.20 11.22
C SER A 17 -0.68 -0.89 10.91
N LEU A 18 -0.90 -1.30 9.66
CA LEU A 18 -2.09 -2.08 9.27
C LEU A 18 -2.13 -3.46 9.95
N ARG A 19 -0.98 -4.11 10.07
CA ARG A 19 -0.88 -5.40 10.76
C ARG A 19 -1.15 -5.26 12.27
N GLU A 20 -0.65 -4.21 12.89
CA GLU A 20 -0.95 -3.89 14.30
C GLU A 20 -2.43 -3.57 14.52
N ALA A 21 -3.07 -2.90 13.57
CA ALA A 21 -4.50 -2.64 13.56
C ALA A 21 -5.35 -3.88 13.20
N ARG A 22 -4.74 -5.07 13.04
CA ARG A 22 -5.39 -6.33 12.64
C ARG A 22 -6.28 -6.19 11.41
N VAL A 23 -5.84 -5.38 10.45
CA VAL A 23 -6.52 -5.28 9.17
C VAL A 23 -6.34 -6.58 8.41
N ASP A 24 -7.45 -7.10 7.89
CA ASP A 24 -7.44 -8.32 7.08
C ASP A 24 -6.56 -8.14 5.84
N GLU A 25 -5.53 -8.98 5.72
CA GLU A 25 -4.53 -8.90 4.65
C GLU A 25 -5.15 -9.16 3.27
N ALA A 26 -6.23 -9.93 3.18
CA ALA A 26 -6.92 -10.17 1.91
C ALA A 26 -7.65 -8.91 1.40
N THR A 27 -7.91 -7.94 2.27
CA THR A 27 -8.46 -6.63 1.90
C THR A 27 -7.38 -5.62 1.47
N ILE A 28 -6.09 -5.94 1.65
CA ILE A 28 -4.97 -5.07 1.28
C ILE A 28 -4.46 -5.41 -0.12
N ARG A 29 -4.22 -4.39 -0.93
CA ARG A 29 -3.55 -4.49 -2.23
C ARG A 29 -2.40 -3.51 -2.29
N ILE A 30 -1.26 -3.98 -2.78
CA ILE A 30 -0.07 -3.18 -3.03
C ILE A 30 0.16 -3.22 -4.54
N ASP A 31 0.18 -2.05 -5.15
CA ASP A 31 0.52 -1.87 -6.55
C ASP A 31 1.85 -1.15 -6.67
N THR A 32 2.69 -1.58 -7.61
CA THR A 32 3.98 -0.94 -7.89
C THR A 32 3.85 -0.22 -9.22
N LEU A 33 3.68 1.10 -9.16
CA LEU A 33 3.55 1.94 -10.32
C LEU A 33 4.95 2.20 -10.88
N CYS A 34 5.34 1.35 -11.83
CA CYS A 34 6.46 1.61 -12.71
C CYS A 34 6.02 2.66 -13.73
N GLY A 35 6.38 3.92 -13.48
CA GLY A 35 6.24 4.97 -14.47
C GLY A 35 7.16 4.75 -15.68
N ARG A 36 7.36 5.78 -16.49
CA ARG A 36 8.23 5.72 -17.69
C ARG A 36 9.72 5.50 -17.35
N LEU A 37 10.10 5.44 -16.08
CA LEU A 37 11.45 5.16 -15.59
C LEU A 37 11.58 3.69 -15.18
N MET A 38 12.74 3.08 -15.44
CA MET A 38 13.07 1.69 -15.09
C MET A 38 13.04 1.39 -13.57
N GLN A 39 12.79 2.38 -12.72
CA GLN A 39 12.72 2.25 -11.28
C GLN A 39 11.28 2.46 -10.79
N PRO A 40 10.79 1.64 -9.82
CA PRO A 40 9.45 1.80 -9.27
C PRO A 40 9.30 3.23 -8.76
N THR A 41 8.38 3.96 -9.37
CA THR A 41 8.29 5.41 -9.18
C THR A 41 7.34 5.74 -8.04
N THR A 42 6.39 4.85 -7.74
CA THR A 42 5.42 5.00 -6.65
C THR A 42 4.86 3.63 -6.26
N TYR A 43 4.76 3.38 -4.96
CA TYR A 43 3.98 2.29 -4.40
C TYR A 43 2.60 2.80 -4.00
N ARG A 44 1.56 2.08 -4.39
CA ARG A 44 0.19 2.37 -4.01
C ARG A 44 -0.35 1.25 -3.13
N LEU A 45 -0.70 1.59 -1.90
CA LEU A 45 -1.40 0.73 -0.97
C LEU A 45 -2.90 1.08 -0.99
N SER A 46 -3.74 0.11 -1.32
CA SER A 46 -5.19 0.24 -1.35
C SER A 46 -5.81 -0.77 -0.39
N ARG A 47 -6.75 -0.33 0.44
CA ARG A 47 -7.58 -1.20 1.27
C ARG A 47 -8.99 -1.22 0.73
N TYR A 48 -9.45 -2.41 0.36
CA TYR A 48 -10.86 -2.66 0.08
C TYR A 48 -11.65 -2.61 1.39
N VAL A 49 -12.71 -1.81 1.41
CA VAL A 49 -13.64 -1.76 2.54
C VAL A 49 -14.96 -2.26 1.98
N ALA A 50 -15.37 -3.45 2.43
CA ALA A 50 -16.74 -3.88 2.19
C ALA A 50 -17.64 -2.91 2.98
N TYR A 51 -18.40 -2.09 2.28
CA TYR A 51 -19.50 -1.37 2.91
C TYR A 51 -20.53 -2.41 3.31
N GLY A 52 -20.75 -2.56 4.61
CA GLY A 52 -21.84 -3.33 5.21
C GLY A 52 -23.02 -2.43 5.49
#